data_AF-A0A4Q3UG10-F1
#
_entry.id   AF-A0A4Q3UG10-F1
#
_cell.length_a   1.000
_cell.length_b   1.000
_cell.length_c   1.000
_cell.angle_alpha   90.00
_cell.angle_beta   90.00
_cell.angle_gamma   90.00
#
_symmetry.space_group_name_H-M   'P 1'
#
loop_
_entity.id
_entity.type
_entity.pdbx_description
1 polymer ?
#
loop_
_entity_poly.entity_id
_entity_poly.type
_entity_poly.pdbx_seq_one_letter_code
_entity_poly.pdbx_strand_id
1 'polypeptide(L)'
;MICSFPPILPDAPTILILGTMPGARSLEKQEYYAHAQNHFWKIIFRLLGSEVVPETFAERKTFLIEHKIAVWDVLESCEREGSLDANIRNATENPIPELIRENPSIKAVFFNGQESHRIFTRTFGDQIKLPMFVMPSTSPAYTIGFEKKLGIWSMILDFIP
;
A
#
# COMPACT_ATOMS: atom_id res chain seq x y z
N MET A 1 -12.52 16.89 -5.43
CA MET A 1 -12.37 15.87 -4.37
C MET A 1 -12.01 14.54 -5.02
N ILE A 2 -11.02 13.86 -4.47
CA ILE A 2 -10.53 12.56 -4.92
C ILE A 2 -10.82 11.57 -3.81
N CYS A 3 -11.29 10.37 -4.16
CA CYS A 3 -11.49 9.27 -3.21
C CYS A 3 -10.53 8.13 -3.51
N SER A 4 -10.10 7.43 -2.46
CA SER A 4 -9.37 6.19 -2.56
C SER A 4 -10.29 5.03 -2.96
N PHE A 5 -9.71 3.87 -3.24
CA PHE A 5 -10.43 2.66 -3.57
C PHE A 5 -10.79 1.86 -2.32
N PRO A 6 -11.71 0.89 -2.43
CA PRO A 6 -11.87 -0.13 -1.41
C PRO A 6 -10.58 -0.93 -1.19
N PRO A 7 -10.34 -1.49 0.00
CA PRO A 7 -9.17 -2.31 0.25
C PRO A 7 -9.19 -3.56 -0.66
N ILE A 8 -8.02 -3.94 -1.17
CA ILE A 8 -7.81 -5.32 -1.62
C ILE A 8 -7.67 -6.14 -0.35
N LEU A 9 -8.68 -6.96 -0.05
CA LEU A 9 -8.76 -7.72 1.18
C LEU A 9 -8.89 -9.22 0.87
N PRO A 10 -7.82 -10.01 1.09
CA PRO A 10 -7.87 -11.48 1.09
C PRO A 10 -8.69 -12.05 2.25
N ASP A 11 -9.05 -13.34 2.17
CA ASP A 11 -9.50 -14.08 3.35
C ASP A 11 -8.32 -14.29 4.32
N ALA A 12 -8.48 -13.87 5.57
CA ALA A 12 -7.45 -13.95 6.61
C ALA A 12 -6.09 -13.36 6.17
N PRO A 13 -6.02 -12.05 5.89
CA PRO A 13 -4.77 -11.40 5.48
C PRO A 13 -3.73 -11.46 6.60
N THR A 14 -2.46 -11.69 6.25
CA THR A 14 -1.36 -11.74 7.23
C THR A 14 -0.60 -10.42 7.35
N ILE A 15 -0.60 -9.61 6.29
CA ILE A 15 -0.03 -8.27 6.29
C ILE A 15 -0.97 -7.26 5.66
N LEU A 16 -0.85 -5.99 6.08
CA LEU A 16 -1.53 -4.85 5.48
C LEU A 16 -0.51 -3.85 4.95
N ILE A 17 -0.56 -3.54 3.66
CA ILE A 17 0.26 -2.50 3.04
C ILE A 17 -0.58 -1.24 2.85
N LEU A 18 -0.09 -0.11 3.36
CA LEU A 18 -0.76 1.19 3.33
C LEU A 18 0.01 2.22 2.50
N GLY A 19 -0.59 2.64 1.39
CA GLY A 19 -0.22 3.84 0.66
C GLY A 19 -0.79 5.11 1.28
N THR A 20 -0.43 6.28 0.74
CA THR A 20 -0.99 7.56 1.18
C THR A 20 -2.35 7.80 0.54
N MET A 21 -2.37 7.85 -0.79
CA MET A 21 -3.52 8.13 -1.65
C MET A 21 -3.19 7.68 -3.07
N PRO A 22 -4.13 7.14 -3.86
CA PRO A 22 -3.86 6.71 -5.22
C PRO A 22 -3.34 7.86 -6.09
N GLY A 23 -2.31 7.62 -6.90
CA GLY A 23 -1.79 8.60 -7.86
C GLY A 23 -2.75 8.84 -9.04
N ALA A 24 -2.49 9.86 -9.86
CA ALA A 24 -3.34 10.22 -11.00
C ALA A 24 -3.64 9.04 -11.95
N ARG A 25 -2.61 8.28 -12.36
CA ARG A 25 -2.80 7.09 -13.20
C ARG A 25 -3.59 5.98 -12.52
N SER A 26 -3.45 5.83 -11.21
CA SER A 26 -4.25 4.88 -10.44
C SER A 26 -5.71 5.27 -10.45
N LEU A 27 -6.02 6.55 -10.22
CA LEU A 27 -7.38 7.08 -10.25
C LEU A 27 -8.01 6.95 -11.65
N GLU A 28 -7.25 7.25 -12.72
CA GLU A 28 -7.72 7.07 -14.09
C GLU A 28 -8.08 5.61 -14.41
N LYS A 29 -7.25 4.66 -13.97
CA LYS A 29 -7.46 3.23 -14.26
C LYS A 29 -8.34 2.51 -13.24
N GLN A 30 -8.62 3.12 -12.09
CA GLN A 30 -9.22 2.46 -10.92
C GLN A 30 -8.41 1.25 -10.44
N GLU A 31 -7.07 1.39 -10.44
CA GLU A 31 -6.14 0.33 -10.07
C GLU A 31 -5.10 0.84 -9.07
N TYR A 32 -4.80 0.06 -8.03
CA TYR A 32 -3.68 0.38 -7.14
C TYR A 32 -2.35 0.34 -7.90
N TYR A 33 -1.51 1.36 -7.65
CA TYR A 33 -0.14 1.46 -8.20
C TYR A 33 -0.05 1.30 -9.73
N ALA A 34 -0.99 1.90 -10.48
CA ALA A 34 -1.17 1.68 -11.91
C ALA A 34 -0.12 2.35 -12.81
N HIS A 35 0.69 3.26 -12.25
CA HIS A 35 1.73 3.96 -13.01
C HIS A 35 2.84 2.98 -13.42
N ALA A 36 3.20 2.92 -14.71
CA ALA A 36 4.15 1.92 -15.24
C ALA A 36 5.55 1.95 -14.58
N GLN A 37 5.98 3.13 -14.10
CA GLN A 37 7.23 3.30 -13.37
C GLN A 37 7.10 3.07 -11.86
N ASN A 38 5.91 2.77 -11.34
CA ASN A 38 5.75 2.40 -9.94
C ASN A 38 6.31 0.98 -9.73
N HIS A 39 7.18 0.83 -8.75
CA HIS A 39 7.87 -0.44 -8.50
C HIS A 39 7.05 -1.44 -7.67
N PHE A 40 5.86 -1.07 -7.17
CA PHE A 40 5.09 -1.90 -6.24
C PHE A 40 4.87 -3.31 -6.77
N TRP A 41 4.23 -3.45 -7.94
CA TRP A 41 3.95 -4.75 -8.52
C TRP A 41 5.22 -5.53 -8.84
N LYS A 42 6.25 -4.88 -9.39
CA LYS A 42 7.54 -5.52 -9.65
C LYS A 42 8.20 -6.06 -8.38
N ILE A 43 8.12 -5.31 -7.27
CA ILE A 43 8.65 -5.73 -5.98
C ILE A 43 7.89 -6.93 -5.45
N ILE A 44 6.56 -6.85 -5.35
CA ILE A 44 5.73 -7.91 -4.78
C ILE A 44 5.90 -9.23 -5.54
N PHE A 45 5.83 -9.19 -6.87
CA PHE A 45 5.99 -10.38 -7.70
C PHE A 45 7.39 -10.98 -7.56
N ARG A 46 8.45 -10.15 -7.60
CA ARG A 46 9.83 -10.64 -7.48
C ARG A 46 10.14 -11.24 -6.12
N LEU A 47 9.59 -10.69 -5.03
CA LEU A 47 9.77 -11.25 -3.69
C LEU A 47 9.07 -12.60 -3.53
N LEU A 48 7.93 -12.78 -4.20
CA LEU A 48 7.10 -13.99 -4.13
C LEU A 48 7.38 -14.95 -5.30
N GLY A 49 8.57 -14.88 -5.89
CA GLY A 49 9.07 -15.87 -6.85
C GLY A 49 8.52 -15.76 -8.28
N SER A 50 7.84 -14.67 -8.64
CA SER A 50 7.37 -14.42 -10.00
C SER A 50 8.17 -13.32 -10.71
N GLU A 51 8.73 -13.66 -11.88
CA GLU A 51 9.51 -12.71 -12.69
C GLU A 51 8.62 -11.82 -13.56
N VAL A 52 7.39 -12.24 -13.83
CA VAL A 52 6.46 -11.57 -14.74
C VAL A 52 5.33 -10.94 -13.96
N VAL A 53 5.16 -9.63 -14.13
CA VAL A 53 3.98 -8.91 -13.62
C VAL A 53 2.86 -9.06 -14.66
N PRO A 54 1.70 -9.63 -14.31
CA PRO A 54 0.56 -9.77 -15.20
C PRO A 54 0.12 -8.43 -15.78
N GLU A 55 -0.46 -8.44 -16.97
CA GLU A 55 -0.93 -7.21 -17.62
C GLU A 55 -2.21 -6.69 -16.97
N THR A 56 -3.10 -7.59 -16.53
CA THR A 56 -4.39 -7.22 -15.97
C THR A 56 -4.30 -6.97 -14.47
N PHE A 57 -5.06 -5.99 -13.98
CA PHE A 57 -5.17 -5.74 -12.55
C PHE A 57 -5.90 -6.85 -11.80
N ALA A 58 -6.81 -7.57 -12.46
CA ALA A 58 -7.50 -8.72 -11.87
C ALA A 58 -6.49 -9.81 -11.46
N GLU A 59 -5.57 -10.19 -12.34
CA GLU A 59 -4.53 -11.19 -12.04
C GLU A 59 -3.58 -10.71 -10.93
N ARG A 60 -3.19 -9.43 -10.96
CA ARG A 60 -2.39 -8.82 -9.89
C ARG A 60 -3.11 -8.85 -8.54
N LYS A 61 -4.41 -8.60 -8.52
CA LYS A 61 -5.25 -8.67 -7.32
C LYS A 61 -5.36 -10.11 -6.81
N THR A 62 -5.60 -11.09 -7.69
CA THR A 62 -5.61 -12.51 -7.34
C THR A 62 -4.30 -12.93 -6.69
N PHE A 63 -3.17 -12.50 -7.24
CA PHE A 63 -1.85 -12.80 -6.68
C PHE A 63 -1.70 -12.30 -5.23
N LEU A 64 -2.17 -11.09 -4.92
CA LEU A 64 -2.17 -10.57 -3.55
C LEU A 64 -3.07 -11.40 -2.62
N ILE A 65 -4.24 -11.82 -3.12
CA ILE A 65 -5.21 -12.63 -2.38
C ILE A 65 -4.63 -14.00 -2.01
N GLU A 66 -3.98 -14.67 -2.96
CA GLU A 66 -3.34 -15.97 -2.76
C GLU A 66 -2.23 -15.90 -1.70
N HIS A 67 -1.47 -14.80 -1.69
CA HIS A 67 -0.38 -14.57 -0.74
C HIS A 67 -0.79 -13.84 0.54
N LYS A 68 -2.10 -13.68 0.80
CA LYS A 68 -2.64 -13.08 2.03
C LYS A 68 -2.17 -11.64 2.29
N ILE A 69 -1.91 -10.89 1.22
CA ILE A 69 -1.50 -9.48 1.30
C ILE A 69 -2.72 -8.57 1.14
N ALA A 70 -3.05 -7.81 2.17
CA ALA A 70 -4.02 -6.71 2.06
C ALA A 70 -3.33 -5.43 1.58
N VAL A 71 -4.03 -4.65 0.74
CA VAL A 71 -3.56 -3.35 0.23
C VAL A 71 -4.66 -2.31 0.37
N TRP A 72 -4.32 -1.16 0.93
CA TRP A 72 -5.21 0.01 0.99
C TRP A 72 -4.39 1.31 1.03
N ASP A 73 -5.07 2.42 1.27
CA ASP A 73 -4.47 3.73 1.51
C ASP A 73 -4.92 4.28 2.86
N VAL A 74 -4.11 5.14 3.46
CA VAL A 74 -4.45 5.80 4.73
C VAL A 74 -5.55 6.83 4.53
N LEU A 75 -5.58 7.53 3.40
CA LEU A 75 -6.61 8.53 3.10
C LEU A 75 -7.79 7.89 2.36
N GLU A 76 -9.00 8.13 2.86
CA GLU A 76 -10.26 7.83 2.19
C GLU A 76 -10.53 8.85 1.09
N SER A 77 -10.37 10.14 1.42
CA SER A 77 -10.63 11.23 0.48
C SER A 77 -9.75 12.44 0.76
N CYS A 78 -9.50 13.24 -0.28
CA CYS A 78 -8.81 14.51 -0.15
C CYS A 78 -9.06 15.44 -1.35
N GLU A 79 -8.61 16.69 -1.21
CA GLU A 79 -8.36 17.59 -2.33
C GLU A 79 -6.87 17.58 -2.65
N ARG A 80 -6.51 17.35 -3.92
CA ARG A 80 -5.12 17.36 -4.37
C ARG A 80 -5.02 17.91 -5.79
N GLU A 81 -4.27 18.98 -5.96
CA GLU A 81 -3.84 19.42 -7.29
C GLU A 81 -2.63 18.62 -7.75
N GLY A 82 -2.75 17.98 -8.91
CA GLY A 82 -1.72 17.08 -9.43
C GLY A 82 -1.59 15.78 -8.63
N SER A 83 -0.39 15.20 -8.62
CA SER A 83 -0.11 13.88 -8.03
C SER A 83 0.80 13.91 -6.80
N LEU A 84 1.27 15.08 -6.38
CA LEU A 84 2.20 15.22 -5.27
C LEU A 84 1.46 15.29 -3.93
N ASP A 85 1.90 14.50 -2.97
CA ASP A 85 1.29 14.46 -1.63
C ASP A 85 1.38 15.81 -0.89
N ALA A 86 2.38 16.65 -1.20
CA ALA A 86 2.50 18.01 -0.65
C ALA A 86 1.27 18.91 -0.92
N ASN A 87 0.51 18.59 -1.96
CA ASN A 87 -0.68 19.34 -2.37
C ASN A 87 -1.97 18.80 -1.76
N ILE A 88 -1.90 17.79 -0.89
CA ILE A 88 -3.07 17.23 -0.20
C ILE A 88 -3.62 18.26 0.80
N ARG A 89 -4.93 18.50 0.72
CA ARG A 89 -5.73 19.37 1.60
C ARG A 89 -7.05 18.67 1.91
N ASN A 90 -7.71 19.09 3.00
CA ASN A 90 -9.04 18.62 3.39
C ASN A 90 -9.18 17.09 3.33
N ALA A 91 -8.22 16.38 3.95
CA ALA A 91 -8.13 14.94 3.87
C ALA A 91 -8.91 14.26 5.00
N THR A 92 -9.53 13.13 4.68
CA THR A 92 -10.20 12.23 5.63
C THR A 92 -9.52 10.87 5.56
N GLU A 93 -9.21 10.28 6.70
CA GLU A 93 -8.57 8.97 6.80
C GLU A 93 -9.58 7.80 6.70
N ASN A 94 -9.13 6.68 6.14
CA ASN A 94 -9.87 5.42 6.16
C ASN A 94 -9.93 4.84 7.59
N PRO A 95 -10.97 4.04 7.93
CA PRO A 95 -11.11 3.37 9.23
C PRO A 95 -10.15 2.17 9.37
N ILE A 96 -8.84 2.44 9.36
CA ILE A 96 -7.81 1.38 9.44
C ILE A 96 -7.88 0.57 10.74
N PRO A 97 -8.11 1.18 11.92
CA PRO A 97 -8.26 0.39 13.15
C PRO A 97 -9.40 -0.60 13.11
N GLU A 98 -10.50 -0.25 12.44
CA GLU A 98 -11.64 -1.13 12.23
C GLU A 98 -11.25 -2.33 11.38
N LEU A 99 -10.60 -2.09 10.24
CA LEU A 99 -10.14 -3.15 9.35
C LEU A 99 -9.19 -4.12 10.07
N ILE A 100 -8.26 -3.61 10.88
CA ILE A 100 -7.32 -4.45 11.65
C ILE A 100 -8.07 -5.27 12.71
N ARG A 101 -9.04 -4.67 13.41
CA ARG A 101 -9.84 -5.36 14.42
C ARG A 101 -10.71 -6.47 13.83
N GLU A 102 -11.25 -6.25 12.64
CA GLU A 102 -12.05 -7.22 11.90
C GLU A 102 -11.20 -8.34 11.29
N ASN A 103 -9.88 -8.11 11.13
CA ASN A 103 -8.95 -9.06 10.53
C ASN A 103 -7.78 -9.36 11.49
N PRO A 104 -8.02 -10.09 12.60
CA PRO A 104 -6.99 -10.38 13.62
C PRO A 104 -5.85 -11.27 13.12
N SER A 105 -5.95 -11.82 11.90
CA SER A 105 -4.87 -12.54 11.23
C SER A 105 -3.73 -11.62 10.78
N ILE A 106 -3.95 -10.31 10.70
CA ILE A 106 -2.92 -9.33 10.32
C ILE A 106 -1.88 -9.26 11.43
N LYS A 107 -0.63 -9.58 11.07
CA LYS A 107 0.51 -9.63 11.98
C LYS A 107 1.41 -8.41 11.88
N ALA A 108 1.35 -7.65 10.77
CA ALA A 108 2.16 -6.45 10.57
C ALA A 108 1.52 -5.48 9.57
N VAL A 109 1.86 -4.20 9.72
CA VAL A 109 1.49 -3.12 8.81
C VAL A 109 2.74 -2.55 8.16
N PHE A 110 2.71 -2.43 6.83
CA PHE A 110 3.80 -1.90 6.01
C PHE A 110 3.36 -0.61 5.33
N PHE A 111 4.00 0.50 5.66
CA PHE A 111 3.72 1.80 5.07
C PHE A 111 4.55 2.00 3.81
N ASN A 112 3.90 2.24 2.67
CA ASN A 112 4.56 2.54 1.41
C ASN A 112 4.96 4.03 1.34
N GLY A 113 6.01 4.38 2.08
CA GLY A 113 6.54 5.73 2.22
C GLY A 113 6.31 6.33 3.60
N GLN A 114 7.08 7.39 3.92
CA GLN A 114 6.99 8.08 5.21
C GLN A 114 5.66 8.81 5.42
N GLU A 115 5.05 9.31 4.34
CA GLU A 115 3.85 10.14 4.46
C GLU A 115 2.63 9.34 4.93
N SER A 116 2.44 8.12 4.44
CA SER A 116 1.36 7.25 4.91
C SER A 116 1.52 6.92 6.40
N HIS A 117 2.73 6.59 6.85
CA HIS A 117 3.02 6.39 8.28
C HIS A 117 2.78 7.64 9.12
N ARG A 118 3.18 8.81 8.64
CA ARG A 118 3.02 10.09 9.35
C ARG A 118 1.55 10.43 9.57
N ILE A 119 0.73 10.30 8.53
CA ILE A 119 -0.72 10.56 8.62
C ILE A 119 -1.36 9.53 9.55
N PHE A 120 -1.07 8.25 9.35
CA PHE A 120 -1.61 7.17 10.18
C PHE A 120 -1.30 7.40 11.67
N THR A 121 -0.05 7.68 12.02
CA THR A 121 0.37 7.88 13.42
C THR A 121 -0.26 9.12 14.02
N ARG A 122 -0.40 10.20 13.25
CA ARG A 122 -1.06 11.43 13.71
C ARG A 122 -2.52 11.18 14.07
N THR A 123 -3.22 10.35 13.30
CA THR A 123 -4.66 10.16 13.43
C THR A 123 -5.01 9.01 14.39
N PHE A 124 -4.28 7.91 14.34
CA PHE A 124 -4.57 6.70 15.11
C PHE A 124 -3.61 6.44 16.27
N GLY A 125 -2.42 7.05 16.28
CA GLY A 125 -1.43 6.92 17.35
C GLY A 125 -1.18 5.46 17.76
N ASP A 126 -1.22 5.21 19.06
CA ASP A 126 -0.94 3.90 19.67
C ASP A 126 -2.13 2.94 19.70
N GLN A 127 -3.22 3.23 18.96
CA GLN A 127 -4.40 2.35 18.92
C GLN A 127 -4.06 0.95 18.36
N ILE A 128 -3.04 0.85 17.50
CA ILE A 128 -2.64 -0.39 16.86
C ILE A 128 -1.36 -0.93 17.49
N LYS A 129 -1.49 -2.10 18.12
CA LYS A 129 -0.39 -2.84 18.76
C LYS A 129 0.18 -3.92 17.84
N LEU A 130 0.43 -3.55 16.58
CA LEU A 130 1.09 -4.42 15.61
C LEU A 130 2.48 -3.87 15.26
N PRO A 131 3.44 -4.73 14.89
CA PRO A 131 4.63 -4.30 14.17
C PRO A 131 4.28 -3.40 12.98
N MET A 132 4.90 -2.22 12.95
CA MET A 132 4.72 -1.21 11.91
C MET A 132 6.07 -0.92 11.26
N PHE A 133 6.13 -1.04 9.94
CA PHE A 133 7.36 -0.85 9.17
C PHE A 133 7.17 0.23 8.11
N VAL A 134 8.13 1.15 8.02
CA VAL A 134 8.11 2.21 7.02
C VAL A 134 9.03 1.83 5.87
N MET A 135 8.43 1.57 4.72
CA MET A 135 9.12 1.11 3.52
C MET A 135 9.46 2.28 2.60
N PRO A 136 10.51 2.17 1.77
CA PRO A 136 10.78 3.17 0.74
C PRO A 136 9.61 3.22 -0.24
N SER A 137 9.18 4.43 -0.59
CA SER A 137 8.05 4.59 -1.50
C SER A 137 8.32 3.92 -2.85
N THR A 138 7.35 3.18 -3.35
CA THR A 138 7.41 2.52 -4.65
C THR A 138 7.13 3.47 -5.82
N SER A 139 6.71 4.70 -5.53
CA SER A 139 6.49 5.76 -6.53
C SER A 139 7.78 6.11 -7.30
N PRO A 140 7.69 6.50 -8.58
CA PRO A 140 8.83 7.02 -9.34
C PRO A 140 9.41 8.31 -8.75
N ALA A 141 8.63 9.08 -7.97
CA ALA A 141 9.11 10.29 -7.31
C ALA A 141 10.19 10.01 -6.25
N TYR A 142 10.25 8.78 -5.73
CA TYR A 142 11.27 8.38 -4.76
C TYR A 142 12.44 7.70 -5.48
N THR A 143 13.57 8.40 -5.52
CA THR A 143 14.70 8.16 -6.46
C THR A 143 15.63 7.01 -6.10
N ILE A 144 15.37 6.26 -5.03
CA ILE A 144 16.17 5.08 -4.70
C ILE A 144 16.01 3.99 -5.78
N GLY A 145 17.12 3.35 -6.16
CA GLY A 145 17.14 2.28 -7.16
C GLY A 145 16.30 1.05 -6.78
N PHE A 146 15.81 0.33 -7.80
CA PHE A 146 14.92 -0.82 -7.63
C PHE A 146 15.48 -1.89 -6.68
N GLU A 147 16.72 -2.35 -6.88
CA GLU A 147 17.32 -3.41 -6.06
C GLU A 147 17.40 -3.04 -4.58
N LYS A 148 17.67 -1.77 -4.27
CA LYS A 148 17.67 -1.29 -2.88
C LYS A 148 16.26 -1.23 -2.30
N LYS A 149 15.24 -0.85 -3.09
CA LYS A 149 13.85 -0.96 -2.65
C LYS A 149 13.50 -2.43 -2.39
N LEU A 150 13.79 -3.32 -3.33
CA LEU A 150 13.50 -4.75 -3.26
C LEU A 150 14.10 -5.38 -2.00
N GLY A 151 15.38 -5.11 -1.71
CA GLY A 151 16.06 -5.64 -0.53
C GLY A 151 15.56 -5.10 0.81
N ILE A 152 14.93 -3.91 0.84
CA ILE A 152 14.25 -3.43 2.05
C ILE A 152 12.86 -4.06 2.14
N TRP A 153 12.14 -4.13 1.02
CA TRP A 153 10.81 -4.73 0.93
C TRP A 153 10.78 -6.23 1.21
N SER A 154 11.90 -6.95 1.11
CA SER A 154 11.97 -8.37 1.46
C SER A 154 11.57 -8.68 2.90
N MET A 155 11.56 -7.68 3.80
CA MET A 155 11.04 -7.80 5.16
C MET A 155 9.60 -8.33 5.24
N ILE A 156 8.77 -8.12 4.20
CA ILE A 156 7.42 -8.67 4.19
C ILE A 156 7.40 -10.20 4.24
N LEU A 157 8.47 -10.86 3.76
CA LEU A 157 8.57 -12.33 3.71
C LEU A 157 8.59 -12.96 5.11
N ASP A 158 8.99 -12.20 6.14
CA ASP A 158 8.96 -12.68 7.53
C ASP A 158 7.52 -12.83 8.08
N PHE A 159 6.52 -12.31 7.36
CA PHE A 159 5.12 -12.24 7.78
C PHE A 159 4.14 -12.93 6.82
N ILE A 160 4.61 -13.38 5.66
CA ILE A 160 3.82 -14.08 4.65
C ILE A 160 4.09 -15.59 4.80
N PRO A 161 3.04 -16.45 4.71
CA PRO A 161 3.18 -17.91 4.84
C PRO A 161 3.92 -18.56 3.68
#